data_AF-A0A4Q3VMA3-F1
#
_entry.id   AF-A0A4Q3VMA3-F1
#
_cell.length_a   1.000
_cell.length_b   1.000
_cell.length_c   1.000
_cell.angle_alpha   90.00
_cell.angle_beta   90.00
_cell.angle_gamma   90.00
#
_symmetry.space_group_name_H-M   'P 1'
#
loop_
_entity.id
_entity.type
_entity.pdbx_description
1 polymer ?
#
loop_
_entity_poly.entity_id
_entity_poly.type
_entity_poly.pdbx_seq_one_letter_code
_entity_poly.pdbx_strand_id
1 'polypeptide(L)' 'MAILKFRIYFEEDDSVYRDVVIRHKQTFFDLHETILKSFEFDSKHAATFYRSNDNWQRGREISLEVYD' A
#
# COMPACT_ATOMS: atom_id res chain seq x y z
N MET A 1 21.14 -4.16 -5.17
CA MET A 1 19.70 -4.20 -5.51
C MET A 1 18.95 -3.46 -4.41
N ALA A 2 18.22 -2.37 -4.71
CA ALA A 2 17.54 -1.60 -3.68
C ALA A 2 16.32 -2.35 -3.12
N ILE A 3 16.19 -2.36 -1.79
CA ILE A 3 15.02 -2.79 -1.02
C ILE A 3 14.37 -1.55 -0.43
N LEU A 4 13.06 -1.44 -0.59
CA LEU A 4 12.24 -0.36 -0.04
C LEU A 4 11.52 -0.91 1.19
N LYS A 5 11.59 -0.18 2.31
CA LYS A 5 10.87 -0.50 3.54
C LYS A 5 9.71 0.48 3.69
N PHE A 6 8.50 -0.06 3.89
CA PHE A 6 7.29 0.71 4.14
C PHE A 6 6.75 0.38 5.52
N ARG A 7 6.23 1.39 6.21
CA ARG A 7 5.41 1.21 7.41
C ARG A 7 3.98 1.56 7.06
N ILE A 8 3.07 0.62 7.30
CA ILE A 8 1.64 0.79 7.09
C ILE A 8 0.97 0.89 8.45
N TYR A 9 0.18 1.93 8.64
CA TYR A 9 -0.65 2.15 9.82
C TYR A 9 -2.10 1.79 9.51
N PHE A 10 -2.82 1.30 10.53
CA PHE A 10 -4.27 1.19 10.48
C PHE A 10 -4.88 2.52 10.90
N GLU A 11 -5.76 3.10 10.07
CA GLU A 11 -6.25 4.48 10.23
C GLU A 11 -6.99 4.72 11.55
N GLU A 12 -7.68 3.69 12.08
CA GLU A 12 -8.44 3.81 13.33
C GLU A 12 -7.58 3.60 14.59
N ASP A 13 -6.37 3.03 14.44
CA ASP A 13 -5.49 2.70 15.57
C ASP A 13 -4.01 2.76 15.16
N ASP A 14 -3.36 3.87 15.48
CA ASP A 14 -1.93 4.11 15.22
C ASP A 14 -0.99 3.12 15.95
N SER A 15 -1.47 2.39 16.96
CA SER A 15 -0.69 1.34 17.62
C SER A 15 -0.57 0.07 16.76
N VAL A 16 -1.49 -0.10 15.80
CA VAL A 16 -1.53 -1.21 14.86
C VAL A 16 -0.81 -0.81 13.58
N TYR A 17 0.41 -1.31 13.41
CA TYR A 17 1.18 -1.11 12.20
C TYR A 17 1.88 -2.39 11.73
N ARG A 18 2.30 -2.40 10.46
CA ARG A 18 3.15 -3.43 9.87
C ARG A 18 4.30 -2.78 9.10
N ASP A 19 5.49 -3.30 9.34
CA ASP A 19 6.65 -3.00 8.50
C ASP A 19 6.75 -4.07 7.42
N VAL A 20 6.74 -3.66 6.15
CA VAL A 20 6.92 -4.55 5.00
C VAL A 20 8.10 -4.12 4.16
N VAL A 21 8.68 -5.07 3.44
CA VAL A 21 9.81 -4.82 2.53
C VAL A 21 9.48 -5.34 1.14
N ILE A 22 9.73 -4.53 0.13
CA ILE A 22 9.59 -4.91 -1.28
C ILE A 22 10.83 -4.48 -2.07
N ARG A 23 11.08 -5.13 -3.20
CA ARG A 23 12.14 -4.77 -4.14
C ARG A 23 11.67 -3.58 -4.99
N HIS A 24 12.60 -2.71 -5.39
CA HIS A 24 12.31 -1.54 -6.25
C HIS A 24 11.72 -1.87 -7.65
N LYS A 25 11.68 -3.16 -8.04
CA LYS A 25 11.06 -3.63 -9.30
C LYS A 25 9.66 -4.21 -9.12
N GLN A 26 9.19 -4.35 -7.88
CA GLN A 26 7.83 -4.81 -7.59
C GLN A 26 6.82 -3.70 -7.83
N THR A 27 5.61 -4.09 -8.21
CA THR A 27 4.50 -3.22 -8.60
C THR A 27 3.66 -2.78 -7.40
N PHE A 28 2.70 -1.87 -7.62
CA PHE A 28 1.70 -1.53 -6.60
C PHE A 28 0.78 -2.71 -6.27
N PHE A 29 0.54 -3.62 -7.21
CA PHE A 29 -0.21 -4.84 -6.95
C PHE A 29 0.55 -5.77 -5.98
N ASP A 30 1.85 -5.96 -6.19
CA ASP A 30 2.71 -6.72 -5.25
C ASP A 30 2.70 -6.08 -3.85
N LEU A 31 2.72 -4.74 -3.78
CA LEU A 31 2.64 -4.01 -2.51
C LEU A 31 1.28 -4.26 -1.83
N HIS A 32 0.17 -4.23 -2.57
CA HIS A 32 -1.16 -4.53 -2.06
C HIS A 32 -1.24 -5.95 -1.47
N GLU A 33 -0.81 -6.97 -2.20
CA GLU A 33 -0.80 -8.36 -1.71
C GLU A 33 0.09 -8.51 -0.45
N THR A 34 1.24 -7.82 -0.44
CA THR A 34 2.15 -7.82 0.72
C THR A 34 1.50 -7.19 1.95
N ILE A 35 0.76 -6.09 1.78
CA ILE A 35 0.01 -5.43 2.87
C ILE A 35 -1.04 -6.40 3.41
N LEU A 36 -1.92 -6.95 2.55
CA LEU A 36 -2.97 -7.87 2.98
C LEU A 36 -2.40 -9.06 3.76
N LYS A 37 -1.34 -9.67 3.24
CA LYS A 37 -0.66 -10.79 3.92
C LYS A 37 -0.09 -10.39 5.28
N SER A 38 0.45 -9.17 5.42
CA SER A 38 1.03 -8.70 6.69
C SER A 38 0.01 -8.46 7.80
N PHE A 39 -1.23 -8.16 7.42
CA PHE A 39 -2.38 -7.98 8.32
C PHE A 39 -3.25 -9.24 8.43
N GLU A 40 -2.88 -10.33 7.76
CA GLU A 40 -3.65 -11.59 7.71
C GLU A 40 -5.08 -11.41 7.16
N PHE A 41 -5.27 -10.42 6.27
CA PHE A 41 -6.52 -10.22 5.57
C PHE A 41 -6.70 -11.20 4.41
N ASP A 42 -7.94 -11.39 3.99
CA ASP A 42 -8.20 -12.13 2.76
C ASP A 42 -7.81 -11.29 1.52
N SER A 43 -7.57 -11.99 0.40
CA SER A 43 -7.16 -11.39 -0.86
C SER A 43 -8.33 -11.12 -1.81
N LYS A 44 -9.55 -10.93 -1.28
CA LYS A 44 -10.77 -10.81 -2.10
C LYS A 44 -11.14 -9.36 -2.38
N HIS A 45 -10.66 -8.44 -1.55
CA HIS A 45 -11.05 -7.04 -1.61
C HIS A 45 -10.06 -6.23 -2.44
N ALA A 46 -10.59 -5.49 -3.41
CA ALA A 46 -9.81 -4.54 -4.21
C ALA A 46 -9.35 -3.36 -3.34
N ALA A 47 -8.23 -2.76 -3.74
CA ALA A 47 -7.73 -1.53 -3.15
C ALA A 47 -7.12 -0.62 -4.21
N THR A 48 -7.02 0.66 -3.86
CA THR A 48 -6.37 1.70 -4.66
C THR A 48 -5.37 2.44 -3.78
N PHE A 49 -4.29 2.94 -4.40
CA PHE A 49 -3.34 3.81 -3.74
C PHE A 49 -3.54 5.27 -4.16
N TYR A 50 -3.24 6.20 -3.25
CA TYR A 50 -3.15 7.62 -3.56
C TYR A 50 -1.80 8.16 -3.16
N ARG A 51 -1.23 9.01 -4.01
CA ARG A 51 -0.04 9.78 -3.65
C ARG A 51 -0.45 11.00 -2.84
N SER A 52 0.07 11.16 -1.63
CA SER A 52 -0.07 12.37 -0.84
C SER A 52 0.96 13.44 -1.22
N ASN A 53 0.71 14.69 -0.82
CA ASN A 53 1.72 15.75 -0.81
C ASN A 53 2.30 15.93 0.61
N ASP A 54 3.18 16.92 0.78
CA ASP A 54 3.83 17.21 2.07
C ASP A 54 2.85 17.61 3.18
N ASN A 55 1.62 18.00 2.83
CA ASN A 55 0.54 18.35 3.75
C ASN A 55 -0.48 17.20 3.94
N TRP A 56 -0.11 15.96 3.58
CA TRP A 56 -0.98 14.77 3.69
C TRP A 56 -2.27 14.84 2.86
N GLN A 57 -2.36 15.74 1.89
CA GLN A 57 -3.55 15.85 1.04
C GLN A 57 -3.53 14.76 -0.03
N ARG A 58 -4.67 14.07 -0.20
CA ARG A 58 -4.86 13.04 -1.23
C ARG A 58 -4.70 13.64 -2.63
N GLY A 59 -3.76 13.10 -3.39
CA GLY A 59 -3.47 13.53 -4.75
C GLY A 59 -3.87 12.46 -5.77
N ARG A 60 -2.96 12.19 -6.69
CA ARG A 60 -3.18 11.27 -7.82
C ARG A 60 -3.51 9.85 -7.34
N GLU A 61 -4.54 9.29 -7.95
CA GLU A 61 -4.94 7.90 -7.84
C GLU A 61 -4.03 6.96 -8.64
N ILE A 62 -3.76 5.80 -8.06
CA ILE A 62 -3.07 4.67 -8.68
C ILE A 62 -4.00 3.47 -8.48
N SER A 63 -4.89 3.27 -9.45
CA SER A 63 -5.87 2.18 -9.48
C SER A 63 -5.36 0.99 -10.28
N LEU A 64 -5.87 -0.20 -9.96
CA LEU A 64 -5.72 -1.40 -10.79
C LEU A 64 -6.67 -1.37 -12.00
N GLU A 65 -7.79 -0.67 -11.88
CA GLU A 65 -8.81 -0.58 -12.93
C GLU A 65 -8.32 0.28 -14.11
N VAL A 66 -8.59 -0.19 -15.33
CA VAL A 66 -8.37 0.58 -16.56
C VAL A 66 -9.62 1.41 -16.80
N TYR A 67 -9.48 2.73 -16.83
CA TYR A 67 -10.58 3.63 -17.20
C TYR A 67 -10.81 3.55 -18.72
N ASP A 68 -12.09 3.59 -19.13
CA ASP A 68 -12.51 3.78 -20.53
C ASP A 68 -12.30 5.22 -21.02
#